data_AF-A0A0F2R902-F1
#
_entry.id   AF-A0A0F2R902-F1
#
_cell.length_a   1.000
_cell.length_b   1.000
_cell.length_c   1.000
_cell.angle_alpha   90.00
_cell.angle_beta   90.00
_cell.angle_gamma   90.00
#
_symmetry.space_group_name_H-M   'P 1'
#
loop_
_entity.id
_entity.type
_entity.pdbx_description
1 polymer ?
#
loop_
_entity_poly.entity_id
_entity_poly.type
_entity_poly.pdbx_seq_one_letter_code
_entity_poly.pdbx_strand_id
1 'polypeptide(L)'
;MIDDAPAVAAQALEAAQAGARVLVLRNTVSAAIATQQALEAAAPNSRLLFRCADSPLAYPDLRVLEATWRLIEARDGWTLPAMNRELVEGATHPEVLAALATDLGDAWAGHAARMDGLRYAQQAVAALGCINTAEPYCAAGFPEGETIATRLGARDRSVAFADPPPSLFAPHIPLDTLTIPHWMAQGIPEDAQPILRAIPPAGPPTGPPGTLTSSGPTVRFALGERGYIYDRLGLRPETE
;
A
#
# COMPACT_ATOMS: atom_id res chain seq x y z
N MET A 1 34.95 -5.56 6.48
CA MET A 1 34.51 -4.64 5.40
C MET A 1 33.04 -4.81 5.01
N ILE A 2 32.35 -5.90 5.42
CA ILE A 2 30.92 -6.14 5.14
C ILE A 2 29.98 -5.74 6.30
N ASP A 3 30.47 -5.61 7.54
CA ASP A 3 29.64 -5.27 8.72
C ASP A 3 29.52 -3.77 9.02
N ASP A 4 30.05 -2.90 8.15
CA ASP A 4 29.99 -1.46 8.34
C ASP A 4 28.67 -0.90 7.78
N ALA A 5 27.74 -0.55 8.68
CA ALA A 5 26.42 -0.02 8.35
C ALA A 5 26.50 1.30 7.55
N PRO A 6 27.25 2.33 8.00
CA PRO A 6 27.51 3.54 7.22
C PRO A 6 28.05 3.30 5.81
N ALA A 7 29.04 2.42 5.64
CA ALA A 7 29.65 2.17 4.34
C ALA A 7 28.65 1.54 3.35
N VAL A 8 27.87 0.56 3.81
CA VAL A 8 26.82 -0.08 2.99
C VAL A 8 25.69 0.91 2.68
N ALA A 9 25.29 1.75 3.64
CA ALA A 9 24.30 2.79 3.41
C ALA A 9 24.74 3.78 2.32
N ALA A 10 26.00 4.24 2.39
CA ALA A 10 26.56 5.15 1.39
C ALA A 10 26.58 4.53 -0.01
N GLN A 11 27.07 3.28 -0.13
CA GLN A 11 27.14 2.59 -1.41
C GLN A 11 25.74 2.28 -1.99
N ALA A 12 24.79 1.89 -1.13
CA ALA A 12 23.41 1.66 -1.54
C ALA A 12 22.75 2.96 -2.02
N LEU A 13 22.98 4.06 -1.31
CA LEU A 13 22.45 5.37 -1.67
C LEU A 13 23.05 5.88 -2.99
N GLU A 14 24.37 5.75 -3.19
CA GLU A 14 25.05 6.13 -4.43
C GLU A 14 24.49 5.36 -5.63
N ALA A 15 24.37 4.04 -5.51
CA ALA A 15 23.77 3.21 -6.55
C ALA A 15 22.30 3.57 -6.83
N ALA A 16 21.52 3.84 -5.79
CA ALA A 16 20.13 4.27 -5.94
C ALA A 16 20.00 5.65 -6.60
N GLN A 17 20.89 6.60 -6.28
CA GLN A 17 20.96 7.92 -6.91
C GLN A 17 21.37 7.84 -8.38
N ALA A 18 22.19 6.85 -8.75
CA ALA A 18 22.48 6.51 -10.13
C ALA A 18 21.32 5.81 -10.87
N GLY A 19 20.18 5.58 -10.20
CA GLY A 19 18.97 4.99 -10.77
C GLY A 19 18.87 3.46 -10.63
N ALA A 20 19.77 2.82 -9.87
CA ALA A 20 19.67 1.39 -9.62
C ALA A 20 18.54 1.07 -8.63
N ARG A 21 17.95 -0.13 -8.75
CA ARG A 21 17.12 -0.73 -7.69
C ARG A 21 18.04 -1.50 -6.76
N VAL A 22 18.12 -1.07 -5.50
CA VAL A 22 19.07 -1.61 -4.52
C VAL A 22 18.30 -2.35 -3.42
N LEU A 23 18.68 -3.60 -3.16
CA LEU A 23 18.21 -4.37 -2.01
C LEU A 23 19.40 -4.62 -1.09
N VAL A 24 19.27 -4.23 0.18
CA VAL A 24 20.30 -4.45 1.20
C VAL A 24 19.83 -5.57 2.13
N LEU A 25 20.56 -6.69 2.13
CA LEU A 25 20.28 -7.84 2.98
C LEU A 25 21.27 -7.85 4.15
N ARG A 26 20.77 -8.02 5.37
CA ARG A 26 21.57 -8.10 6.61
C ARG A 26 21.17 -9.37 7.37
N ASN A 27 22.17 -10.10 7.85
CA ASN A 27 21.98 -11.37 8.56
C ASN A 27 21.39 -11.20 9.96
N THR A 28 21.43 -9.99 10.54
CA THR A 28 20.87 -9.71 11.86
C THR A 28 19.97 -8.49 11.82
N VAL A 29 18.93 -8.51 12.65
CA VAL A 29 17.99 -7.39 12.82
C VAL A 29 18.73 -6.13 13.28
N SER A 30 19.72 -6.26 14.18
CA SER A 30 20.52 -5.13 14.66
C SER A 30 21.33 -4.47 13.53
N ALA A 31 21.92 -5.25 12.62
CA ALA A 31 22.64 -4.71 11.47
C ALA A 31 21.70 -4.09 10.43
N ALA A 32 20.50 -4.64 10.26
CA ALA A 32 19.46 -4.06 9.41
C ALA A 32 19.03 -2.69 9.92
N ILE A 33 18.72 -2.59 11.22
CA ILE A 33 18.35 -1.31 11.88
C ILE A 33 19.49 -0.30 11.76
N ALA A 34 20.73 -0.68 12.05
CA ALA A 34 21.87 0.23 11.95
C ALA A 34 22.07 0.76 10.52
N THR A 35 21.86 -0.09 9.50
CA THR A 35 21.99 0.31 8.09
C THR A 35 20.83 1.22 7.67
N GLN A 36 19.61 0.95 8.15
CA GLN A 36 18.44 1.80 7.92
C GLN A 36 18.63 3.20 8.54
N GLN A 37 19.07 3.26 9.80
CA GLN A 37 19.34 4.53 10.48
C GLN A 37 20.44 5.34 9.76
N ALA A 38 21.49 4.67 9.29
CA ALA A 38 22.53 5.31 8.50
C ALA A 38 22.00 5.86 7.16
N LEU A 39 21.13 5.13 6.47
CA LEU A 39 20.45 5.58 5.25
C LEU A 39 19.56 6.79 5.50
N GLU A 40 18.76 6.77 6.57
CA GLU A 40 17.87 7.87 6.95
C GLU A 40 18.65 9.14 7.33
N ALA A 41 19.77 8.99 8.03
CA ALA A 41 20.66 10.09 8.38
C ALA A 41 21.37 10.69 7.16
N ALA A 42 21.79 9.85 6.21
CA ALA A 42 22.50 10.27 5.01
C ALA A 42 21.59 10.90 3.94
N ALA A 43 20.31 10.52 3.91
CA ALA A 43 19.35 11.01 2.92
C ALA A 43 17.98 11.37 3.55
N PRO A 44 17.95 12.33 4.49
CA PRO A 44 16.71 12.73 5.14
C PRO A 44 15.71 13.24 4.10
N ASN A 45 14.48 12.74 4.15
CA ASN A 45 13.41 13.10 3.19
C ASN A 45 13.62 12.67 1.74
N SER A 46 14.56 11.76 1.48
CA SER A 46 14.72 11.18 0.15
C SER A 46 13.57 10.25 -0.23
N ARG A 47 13.01 10.45 -1.44
CA ARG A 47 12.03 9.54 -2.07
C ARG A 47 12.62 8.17 -2.41
N LEU A 48 13.95 8.02 -2.33
CA LEU A 48 14.64 6.75 -2.54
C LEU A 48 14.52 5.80 -1.35
N LEU A 49 14.19 6.34 -0.16
CA LEU A 49 13.94 5.53 1.02
C LEU A 49 12.46 5.18 1.07
N PHE A 50 12.17 3.87 1.19
CA PHE A 50 10.82 3.43 1.43
C PHE A 50 10.34 3.97 2.77
N ARG A 51 9.37 4.88 2.73
CA ARG A 51 8.72 5.41 3.92
C ARG A 51 7.42 4.66 4.12
N CYS A 52 7.32 3.96 5.23
CA CYS A 52 6.03 3.52 5.75
C CYS A 52 5.42 4.67 6.53
N ALA A 53 4.95 5.70 5.82
CA ALA A 53 4.13 6.76 6.41
C ALA A 53 2.66 6.35 6.28
N ASP A 54 1.96 6.16 7.41
CA ASP A 54 0.49 6.06 7.63
C ASP A 54 -0.41 5.39 6.58
N SER A 55 0.16 4.69 5.61
CA SER A 55 -0.57 3.90 4.62
C SER A 55 -0.93 2.59 5.28
N PRO A 56 -2.20 2.14 5.20
CA PRO A 56 -2.57 0.83 5.70
C PRO A 56 -1.69 -0.20 5.01
N LEU A 57 -0.88 -0.90 5.80
CA LEU A 57 -0.03 -1.98 5.31
C LEU A 57 -0.88 -2.92 4.47
N ALA A 58 -0.40 -3.28 3.28
CA ALA A 58 -1.06 -4.28 2.43
C ALA A 58 -1.30 -5.60 3.19
N TYR A 59 -0.43 -5.89 4.15
CA TYR A 59 -0.55 -6.99 5.12
C TYR A 59 -0.60 -6.41 6.54
N PRO A 60 -1.79 -6.12 7.07
CA PRO A 60 -1.93 -5.47 8.37
C PRO A 60 -1.51 -6.38 9.53
N ASP A 61 -1.53 -7.71 9.34
CA ASP A 61 -1.09 -8.67 10.34
C ASP A 61 0.36 -9.11 10.12
N LEU A 62 1.28 -8.51 10.87
CA LEU A 62 2.71 -8.84 10.83
C LEU A 62 3.02 -10.29 11.20
N ARG A 63 2.15 -10.97 11.95
CA ARG A 63 2.35 -12.37 12.33
C ARG A 63 2.34 -13.29 11.11
N VAL A 64 1.51 -12.96 10.11
CA VAL A 64 1.43 -13.71 8.84
C VAL A 64 2.71 -13.54 8.04
N LEU A 65 3.27 -12.33 8.02
CA LEU A 65 4.54 -12.05 7.32
C LEU A 65 5.70 -12.82 7.95
N GLU A 66 5.81 -12.78 9.27
CA GLU A 66 6.85 -13.48 10.01
C GLU A 66 6.70 -15.01 9.91
N ALA A 67 5.47 -15.56 9.98
CA ALA A 67 5.23 -16.98 9.77
C ALA A 67 5.61 -17.41 8.34
N THR A 68 5.26 -16.60 7.34
CA THR A 68 5.65 -16.83 5.94
C THR A 68 7.17 -16.79 5.78
N TRP A 69 7.83 -15.81 6.40
CA TRP A 69 9.29 -15.68 6.38
C TRP A 69 9.98 -16.94 6.92
N ARG A 70 9.56 -17.42 8.10
CA ARG A 70 10.10 -18.66 8.69
C ARG A 70 9.89 -19.88 7.81
N LEU A 71 8.74 -19.99 7.12
CA LEU A 71 8.47 -21.09 6.18
C LEU A 71 9.38 -21.05 4.95
N ILE A 72 9.76 -19.85 4.50
CA ILE A 72 10.72 -19.64 3.40
C ILE A 72 12.12 -20.03 3.87
N GLU A 73 12.56 -19.55 5.04
CA GLU A 73 13.90 -19.83 5.56
C GLU A 73 14.11 -21.30 5.94
N ALA A 74 13.06 -21.99 6.39
CA ALA A 74 13.17 -23.37 6.83
C ALA A 74 13.43 -24.38 5.69
N ARG A 75 13.38 -23.96 4.42
CA ARG A 75 13.34 -24.87 3.27
C ARG A 75 14.11 -24.36 2.06
N ASP A 76 14.92 -25.25 1.48
CA ASP A 76 15.67 -24.97 0.24
C ASP A 76 14.84 -25.11 -1.05
N GLY A 77 13.62 -25.67 -0.97
CA GLY A 77 12.75 -25.85 -2.13
C GLY A 77 11.35 -26.34 -1.78
N TRP A 78 10.42 -26.14 -2.71
CA TRP A 78 9.00 -26.50 -2.53
C TRP A 78 8.51 -27.43 -3.64
N THR A 79 7.74 -28.44 -3.24
CA THR A 79 7.03 -29.34 -4.15
C THR A 79 5.55 -28.96 -4.15
N LEU A 80 5.14 -28.20 -5.16
CA LEU A 80 3.76 -27.80 -5.36
C LEU A 80 3.08 -28.79 -6.33
N PRO A 81 1.80 -29.16 -6.11
CA PRO A 81 0.86 -28.62 -5.13
C PRO A 81 0.90 -29.32 -3.75
N ALA A 82 1.73 -30.35 -3.57
CA ALA A 82 1.73 -31.20 -2.36
C ALA A 82 1.89 -30.40 -1.06
N MET A 83 2.67 -29.30 -1.11
CA MET A 83 2.96 -28.45 0.04
C MET A 83 2.00 -27.26 0.22
N ASN A 84 1.03 -27.05 -0.68
CA ASN A 84 0.15 -25.87 -0.61
C ASN A 84 -0.57 -25.75 0.74
N ARG A 85 -1.15 -26.86 1.20
CA ARG A 85 -1.90 -26.89 2.46
C ARG A 85 -0.99 -26.55 3.65
N GLU A 86 0.18 -27.18 3.70
CA GLU A 86 1.14 -26.97 4.78
C GLU A 86 1.64 -25.52 4.82
N LEU A 87 1.96 -24.93 3.65
CA LEU A 87 2.43 -23.55 3.55
C LEU A 87 1.34 -22.54 3.95
N VAL A 88 0.09 -22.77 3.51
CA VAL A 88 -1.04 -21.90 3.85
C VAL A 88 -1.36 -21.99 5.33
N GLU A 89 -1.52 -23.20 5.87
CA GLU A 89 -1.84 -23.39 7.29
C GLU A 89 -0.69 -22.88 8.17
N GLY A 90 0.57 -23.16 7.82
CA GLY A 90 1.72 -22.65 8.58
C GLY A 90 1.83 -21.12 8.61
N ALA A 91 1.35 -20.42 7.57
CA ALA A 91 1.40 -18.96 7.51
C ALA A 91 0.16 -18.27 8.10
N THR A 92 -0.97 -18.98 8.24
CA THR A 92 -2.27 -18.33 8.54
C THR A 92 -3.06 -18.97 9.68
N HIS A 93 -2.68 -20.17 10.14
CA HIS A 93 -3.44 -20.88 11.17
C HIS A 93 -3.41 -20.10 12.51
N PRO A 94 -4.57 -19.85 13.16
CA PRO A 94 -4.64 -19.03 14.37
C PRO A 94 -3.69 -19.47 15.49
N GLU A 95 -3.55 -20.78 15.69
CA GLU A 95 -2.66 -21.33 16.72
C GLU A 95 -1.18 -21.05 16.42
N VAL A 96 -0.78 -21.09 15.15
CA VAL A 96 0.59 -20.78 14.75
C VAL A 96 0.89 -19.30 14.98
N LEU A 97 -0.05 -18.42 14.60
CA LEU A 97 0.09 -16.97 14.81
C LEU A 97 0.08 -16.60 16.31
N ALA A 98 -0.70 -17.31 17.13
CA ALA A 98 -0.74 -17.10 18.58
C ALA A 98 0.55 -17.55 19.27
N ALA A 99 1.07 -18.72 18.90
CA ALA A 99 2.36 -19.21 19.39
C ALA A 99 3.48 -18.23 19.00
N LEU A 100 3.51 -17.79 17.75
CA LEU A 100 4.49 -16.84 17.25
C LEU A 100 4.47 -15.51 18.00
N ALA A 101 3.27 -15.00 18.32
CA ALA A 101 3.12 -13.77 19.10
C ALA A 101 3.62 -13.92 20.54
N THR A 102 3.50 -15.12 21.11
CA THR A 102 4.02 -15.43 22.45
C THR A 102 5.54 -15.55 22.43
N ASP A 103 6.10 -16.24 21.44
CA ASP A 103 7.54 -16.48 21.31
C ASP A 103 8.33 -15.18 21.08
N LEU A 104 7.76 -14.22 20.36
CA LEU A 104 8.42 -12.96 19.99
C LEU A 104 8.24 -11.83 21.03
N GLY A 105 7.49 -12.09 22.10
CA GLY A 105 7.37 -11.20 23.26
C GLY A 105 6.27 -10.14 23.19
N ASP A 106 6.25 -9.26 24.19
CA ASP A 106 5.10 -8.41 24.52
C ASP A 106 4.62 -7.50 23.39
N ALA A 107 5.53 -6.98 22.56
CA ALA A 107 5.15 -6.14 21.41
C ALA A 107 4.29 -6.92 20.39
N TRP A 108 4.62 -8.19 20.18
CA TRP A 108 3.88 -9.06 19.27
C TRP A 108 2.56 -9.53 19.87
N ALA A 109 2.53 -9.79 21.19
CA ALA A 109 1.28 -10.04 21.91
C ALA A 109 0.34 -8.81 21.85
N GLY A 110 0.86 -7.60 21.99
CA GLY A 110 0.10 -6.36 21.83
C GLY A 110 -0.44 -6.17 20.41
N HIS A 111 0.37 -6.46 19.38
CA HIS A 111 -0.08 -6.46 17.99
C HIS A 111 -1.16 -7.53 17.73
N ALA A 112 -1.01 -8.74 18.28
CA ALA A 112 -2.00 -9.80 18.20
C ALA A 112 -3.36 -9.35 18.75
N ALA A 113 -3.37 -8.77 19.96
CA ALA A 113 -4.58 -8.23 20.58
C ALA A 113 -5.24 -7.14 19.72
N ARG A 114 -4.45 -6.23 19.12
CA ARG A 114 -4.94 -5.21 18.19
C ARG A 114 -5.60 -5.83 16.96
N MET A 115 -4.97 -6.85 16.36
CA MET A 115 -5.49 -7.53 15.17
C MET A 115 -6.78 -8.30 15.47
N ASP A 116 -6.84 -8.99 16.60
CA ASP A 116 -8.06 -9.68 17.03
C ASP A 116 -9.19 -8.70 17.30
N GLY A 117 -8.90 -7.56 17.94
CA GLY A 117 -9.87 -6.48 18.13
C GLY A 117 -10.44 -5.96 16.81
N LEU A 118 -9.59 -5.71 15.82
CA LEU A 118 -10.01 -5.28 14.47
C LEU A 118 -10.91 -6.32 13.80
N ARG A 119 -10.53 -7.61 13.88
CA ARG A 119 -11.31 -8.73 13.32
C ARG A 119 -12.68 -8.84 13.98
N TYR A 120 -12.77 -8.71 15.30
CA TYR A 120 -14.06 -8.72 16.00
C TYR A 120 -14.94 -7.54 15.62
N ALA A 121 -14.38 -6.34 15.53
CA ALA A 121 -15.12 -5.15 15.09
C ALA A 121 -15.69 -5.34 13.67
N GLN A 122 -14.87 -5.87 12.76
CA GLN A 122 -15.27 -6.20 11.38
C GLN A 122 -16.38 -7.27 11.33
N GLN A 123 -16.27 -8.33 12.14
CA GLN A 123 -17.30 -9.37 12.24
C GLN A 123 -18.62 -8.82 12.78
N ALA A 124 -18.58 -7.94 13.78
CA ALA A 124 -19.77 -7.30 14.33
C ALA A 124 -20.48 -6.43 13.27
N VAL A 125 -19.73 -5.63 12.51
CA VAL A 125 -20.29 -4.84 11.40
C VAL A 125 -20.87 -5.74 10.31
N ALA A 126 -20.18 -6.83 9.94
CA ALA A 126 -20.67 -7.77 8.96
C ALA A 126 -21.97 -8.45 9.40
N ALA A 127 -22.08 -8.83 10.67
CA ALA A 127 -23.27 -9.47 11.23
C ALA A 127 -24.53 -8.58 11.09
N LEU A 128 -24.38 -7.25 11.18
CA LEU A 128 -25.48 -6.31 10.95
C LEU A 128 -25.95 -6.27 9.49
N GLY A 129 -25.07 -6.54 8.53
CA GLY A 129 -25.39 -6.57 7.10
C GLY A 129 -25.74 -7.95 6.55
N CYS A 130 -25.68 -9.00 7.36
CA CYS A 130 -25.98 -10.36 6.93
C CYS A 130 -27.48 -10.64 6.96
N ILE A 131 -27.97 -11.32 5.92
CA ILE A 131 -29.34 -11.86 5.91
C ILE A 131 -29.40 -13.04 6.88
N ASN A 132 -30.42 -13.07 7.75
CA ASN A 132 -30.67 -14.20 8.62
C ASN A 132 -31.16 -15.42 7.80
N THR A 133 -30.28 -16.40 7.59
CA THR A 133 -30.59 -17.62 6.82
C THR A 133 -31.45 -18.62 7.59
N ALA A 134 -31.69 -18.40 8.89
CA ALA A 134 -32.60 -19.21 9.69
C ALA A 134 -34.08 -18.84 9.48
N GLU A 135 -34.36 -17.69 8.86
CA GLU A 135 -35.71 -17.24 8.53
C GLU A 135 -36.05 -17.53 7.05
N PRO A 136 -37.32 -17.81 6.72
CA PRO A 136 -37.74 -17.92 5.33
C PRO A 136 -37.40 -16.64 4.56
N TYR A 137 -36.78 -16.78 3.38
CA TYR A 137 -36.34 -15.65 2.55
C TYR A 137 -37.45 -14.62 2.28
N CYS A 138 -38.71 -15.06 2.15
CA CYS A 138 -39.87 -14.20 1.95
C CYS A 138 -40.29 -13.38 3.17
N ALA A 139 -39.78 -13.70 4.36
CA ALA A 139 -39.97 -12.94 5.59
C ALA A 139 -38.84 -11.92 5.84
N ALA A 140 -37.70 -12.06 5.14
CA ALA A 140 -36.59 -11.13 5.22
C ALA A 140 -36.89 -9.88 4.36
N GLY A 141 -36.97 -8.71 5.00
CA GLY A 141 -37.00 -7.42 4.30
C GLY A 141 -35.59 -7.00 3.88
N PHE A 142 -35.47 -6.33 2.73
CA PHE A 142 -34.23 -5.63 2.40
C PHE A 142 -34.16 -4.34 3.23
N PRO A 143 -33.05 -4.05 3.92
CA PRO A 143 -32.89 -2.77 4.59
C PRO A 143 -32.91 -1.63 3.57
N GLU A 144 -33.82 -0.67 3.74
CA GLU A 144 -33.88 0.54 2.91
C GLU A 144 -32.83 1.56 3.38
N GLY A 145 -32.05 2.11 2.45
CA GLY A 145 -31.13 3.22 2.72
C GLY A 145 -29.71 2.83 3.16
N GLU A 146 -29.38 1.55 3.31
CA GLU A 146 -28.03 1.11 3.67
C GLU A 146 -27.26 0.56 2.46
N THR A 147 -26.13 1.20 2.15
CA THR A 147 -25.18 0.66 1.16
C THR A 147 -24.27 -0.37 1.83
N ILE A 148 -24.74 -1.61 1.94
CA ILE A 148 -23.98 -2.71 2.56
C ILE A 148 -22.75 -3.04 1.70
N ALA A 149 -21.55 -2.89 2.26
CA ALA A 149 -20.29 -3.20 1.60
C ALA A 149 -19.91 -4.69 1.77
N THR A 150 -19.67 -5.41 0.67
CA THR A 150 -19.22 -6.82 0.72
C THR A 150 -17.73 -6.98 1.02
N ARG A 151 -16.91 -5.93 0.81
CA ARG A 151 -15.51 -5.88 1.25
C ARG A 151 -15.38 -4.85 2.37
N LEU A 152 -15.03 -5.33 3.56
CA LEU A 152 -14.67 -4.49 4.69
C LEU A 152 -13.32 -3.83 4.42
N GLY A 153 -13.33 -2.51 4.29
CA GLY A 153 -12.15 -1.74 3.92
C GLY A 153 -12.55 -0.38 3.40
N ALA A 154 -11.63 0.55 3.48
CA ALA A 154 -11.87 1.89 3.02
C ALA A 154 -11.87 1.91 1.48
N ARG A 155 -12.93 2.47 0.88
CA ARG A 155 -13.19 2.36 -0.56
C ARG A 155 -12.33 3.33 -1.36
N ASP A 156 -11.80 2.83 -2.48
CA ASP A 156 -11.26 3.68 -3.52
C ASP A 156 -12.39 4.56 -4.07
N ARG A 157 -12.02 5.78 -4.46
CA ARG A 157 -12.94 6.78 -4.96
C ARG A 157 -12.88 6.82 -6.47
N SER A 158 -13.98 6.50 -7.14
CA SER A 158 -14.12 6.72 -8.58
C SER A 158 -14.53 8.18 -8.82
N VAL A 159 -13.75 8.93 -9.60
CA VAL A 159 -14.07 10.32 -9.95
C VAL A 159 -14.32 10.44 -11.45
N ALA A 160 -15.38 11.14 -11.83
CA ALA A 160 -15.74 11.37 -13.23
C ALA A 160 -15.34 12.79 -13.65
N PHE A 161 -14.69 12.93 -14.80
CA PHE A 161 -14.32 14.24 -15.34
C PHE A 161 -15.49 14.84 -16.11
N ALA A 162 -15.91 16.06 -15.75
CA ALA A 162 -16.95 16.79 -16.47
C ALA A 162 -16.51 17.16 -17.90
N ASP A 163 -15.21 17.46 -18.07
CA ASP A 163 -14.54 17.63 -19.35
C ASP A 163 -13.39 16.62 -19.43
N PRO A 164 -13.62 15.42 -19.99
CA PRO A 164 -12.63 14.34 -19.98
C PRO A 164 -11.37 14.69 -20.78
N PRO A 165 -10.17 14.64 -20.16
CA PRO A 165 -8.93 14.77 -20.91
C PRO A 165 -8.70 13.51 -21.78
N PRO A 166 -7.86 13.57 -22.83
CA PRO A 166 -7.51 12.38 -23.59
C PRO A 166 -6.78 11.35 -22.71
N SER A 167 -7.09 10.07 -22.93
CA SER A 167 -6.40 8.98 -22.24
C SER A 167 -4.92 8.94 -22.61
N LEU A 168 -4.08 8.70 -21.60
CA LEU A 168 -2.62 8.60 -21.75
C LEU A 168 -2.18 7.41 -22.60
N PHE A 169 -2.96 6.32 -22.60
CA PHE A 169 -2.65 5.08 -23.31
C PHE A 169 -3.37 4.96 -24.65
N ALA A 170 -4.48 5.70 -24.83
CA ALA A 170 -5.25 5.74 -26.06
C ALA A 170 -5.75 7.17 -26.30
N PRO A 171 -4.95 8.08 -26.89
CA PRO A 171 -5.28 9.51 -26.99
C PRO A 171 -6.58 9.86 -27.72
N HIS A 172 -7.13 8.92 -28.47
CA HIS A 172 -8.42 9.04 -29.16
C HIS A 172 -9.62 8.65 -28.28
N ILE A 173 -9.38 8.16 -27.07
CA ILE A 173 -10.40 7.77 -26.10
C ILE A 173 -10.35 8.77 -24.93
N PRO A 174 -11.50 9.34 -24.51
CA PRO A 174 -11.55 10.19 -23.32
C PRO A 174 -11.27 9.40 -22.04
N LEU A 175 -10.60 10.01 -21.07
CA LEU A 175 -10.48 9.51 -19.70
C LEU A 175 -11.70 9.98 -18.91
N ASP A 176 -12.83 9.29 -19.06
CA ASP A 176 -14.09 9.69 -18.42
C ASP A 176 -14.04 9.54 -16.90
N THR A 177 -13.33 8.53 -16.41
CA THR A 177 -13.33 8.15 -14.99
C THR A 177 -11.93 7.70 -14.56
N LEU A 178 -11.54 8.09 -13.35
CA LEU A 178 -10.30 7.67 -12.72
C LEU A 178 -10.56 7.19 -11.29
N THR A 179 -10.01 6.02 -10.96
CA THR A 179 -10.06 5.48 -9.60
C THR A 179 -8.90 6.03 -8.78
N ILE A 180 -9.21 6.71 -7.69
CA ILE A 180 -8.27 7.25 -6.71
C ILE A 180 -8.22 6.31 -5.51
N PRO A 181 -7.05 5.74 -5.19
CA PRO A 181 -6.90 4.89 -4.02
C PRO A 181 -7.39 5.57 -2.74
N HIS A 182 -8.06 4.83 -1.86
CA HIS A 182 -8.66 5.40 -0.65
C HIS A 182 -7.69 6.30 0.14
N TRP A 183 -6.45 5.84 0.37
CA TRP A 183 -5.43 6.55 1.13
C TRP A 183 -5.03 7.90 0.50
N MET A 184 -5.17 8.05 -0.82
CA MET A 184 -4.99 9.33 -1.50
C MET A 184 -6.20 10.25 -1.34
N ALA A 185 -7.40 9.70 -1.14
CA ALA A 185 -8.68 10.42 -1.09
C ALA A 185 -9.16 10.76 0.34
N GLN A 186 -8.43 10.36 1.39
CA GLN A 186 -8.81 10.58 2.78
C GLN A 186 -9.01 12.07 3.11
N GLY A 187 -10.15 12.43 3.72
CA GLY A 187 -10.45 13.81 4.12
C GLY A 187 -10.95 14.72 2.99
N ILE A 188 -11.13 14.18 1.78
CA ILE A 188 -11.74 14.93 0.67
C ILE A 188 -13.26 14.74 0.71
N PRO A 189 -14.09 15.81 0.63
CA PRO A 189 -15.55 15.71 0.61
C PRO A 189 -16.06 14.74 -0.45
N GLU A 190 -17.09 13.94 -0.17
CA GLU A 190 -17.61 12.89 -1.07
C GLU A 190 -18.16 13.44 -2.40
N ASP A 191 -18.66 14.67 -2.39
CA ASP A 191 -19.22 15.37 -3.55
C ASP A 191 -18.17 16.09 -4.40
N ALA A 192 -16.91 16.18 -3.93
CA ALA A 192 -15.84 16.83 -4.68
C ALA A 192 -15.66 16.22 -6.08
N GLN A 193 -15.61 17.09 -7.09
CA GLN A 193 -15.42 16.70 -8.49
C GLN A 193 -13.99 17.00 -8.93
N PRO A 194 -13.42 16.20 -9.85
CA PRO A 194 -12.09 16.45 -10.35
C PRO A 194 -12.10 17.68 -11.28
N ILE A 195 -11.25 18.66 -11.00
CA ILE A 195 -11.11 19.88 -11.80
C ILE A 195 -9.77 19.84 -12.51
N LEU A 196 -9.78 19.80 -13.84
CA LEU A 196 -8.55 19.85 -14.63
C LEU A 196 -7.79 21.15 -14.36
N ARG A 197 -6.48 21.03 -14.12
CA ARG A 197 -5.57 22.17 -14.00
C ARG A 197 -4.86 22.37 -15.32
N ALA A 198 -4.64 23.64 -15.70
CA ALA A 198 -3.87 23.97 -16.89
C ALA A 198 -2.50 23.29 -16.83
N ILE A 199 -2.12 22.65 -17.94
CA ILE A 199 -0.76 22.14 -18.11
C ILE A 199 0.11 23.38 -18.36
N PRO A 200 0.98 23.83 -17.42
CA PRO A 200 1.96 24.85 -17.76
C PRO A 200 2.71 24.41 -19.02
N PRO A 201 2.99 25.34 -19.97
CA PRO A 201 3.75 25.01 -21.16
C PRO A 201 5.01 24.27 -20.74
N ALA A 202 5.39 23.23 -21.49
CA ALA A 202 6.57 22.43 -21.20
C ALA A 202 7.79 23.37 -21.05
N GLY A 203 8.12 23.70 -19.80
CA GLY A 203 9.32 24.46 -19.50
C GLY A 203 10.53 23.62 -19.84
N PRO A 204 11.70 24.24 -20.08
CA PRO A 204 12.95 23.49 -20.19
C PRO A 204 13.08 22.59 -18.94
N PRO A 205 13.66 21.38 -19.07
CA PRO A 205 13.78 20.46 -17.95
C PRO A 205 14.54 21.13 -16.80
N THR A 206 13.82 21.61 -15.79
CA THR A 206 14.38 22.15 -14.56
C THR A 206 14.56 21.01 -13.58
N GLY A 207 15.65 20.27 -13.73
CA GLY A 207 16.04 19.22 -12.81
C GLY A 207 17.47 18.78 -13.09
N PRO A 208 18.22 18.31 -12.08
CA PRO A 208 19.54 17.72 -12.29
C PRO A 208 19.43 16.54 -13.28
N PRO A 209 20.47 16.28 -14.10
CA PRO A 209 20.50 15.14 -15.00
C PRO A 209 20.26 13.85 -14.20
N GLY A 210 19.23 13.08 -14.57
CA GLY A 210 18.76 11.91 -13.80
C GLY A 210 17.36 12.07 -13.21
N THR A 211 16.78 13.27 -13.24
CA THR A 211 15.35 13.46 -12.94
C THR A 211 14.54 12.83 -14.08
N LEU A 212 13.72 11.81 -13.80
CA LEU A 212 12.68 11.34 -14.72
C LEU A 212 11.70 12.50 -14.94
N THR A 213 11.98 13.35 -15.92
CA THR A 213 10.99 14.29 -16.43
C THR A 213 9.86 13.47 -17.03
N SER A 214 8.61 13.79 -16.70
CA SER A 214 7.44 13.28 -17.43
C SER A 214 7.48 13.90 -18.83
N SER A 215 8.37 13.42 -19.70
CA SER A 215 8.49 13.86 -21.10
C SER A 215 7.32 13.34 -21.96
N GLY A 216 6.16 13.10 -21.36
CA GLY A 216 4.97 12.54 -21.98
C GLY A 216 3.69 13.23 -21.51
N PRO A 217 2.55 12.89 -22.13
CA PRO A 217 1.26 13.46 -21.77
C PRO A 217 1.01 13.27 -20.27
N THR A 218 0.58 14.35 -19.62
CA THR A 218 0.36 14.41 -18.18
C THR A 218 -0.98 15.08 -17.94
N VAL A 219 -1.83 14.45 -17.14
CA VAL A 219 -3.09 15.04 -16.67
C VAL A 219 -2.86 15.57 -15.26
N ARG A 220 -3.09 16.87 -15.07
CA ARG A 220 -3.11 17.49 -13.74
C ARG A 220 -4.54 17.84 -13.37
N PHE A 221 -4.97 17.48 -12.18
CA PHE A 221 -6.30 17.82 -11.69
C PHE A 221 -6.29 18.03 -10.18
N ALA A 222 -7.24 18.82 -9.69
CA ALA A 222 -7.53 18.93 -8.27
C ALA A 222 -8.76 18.11 -7.92
N LEU A 223 -8.78 17.55 -6.71
CA LEU A 223 -9.99 17.00 -6.09
C LEU A 223 -10.13 17.62 -4.70
N GLY A 224 -11.09 18.52 -4.54
CA GLY A 224 -11.12 19.42 -3.38
C GLY A 224 -9.87 20.30 -3.36
N GLU A 225 -9.19 20.36 -2.22
CA GLU A 225 -7.96 21.15 -2.05
C GLU A 225 -6.69 20.42 -2.52
N ARG A 226 -6.76 19.11 -2.80
CA ARG A 226 -5.58 18.31 -3.17
C ARG A 226 -5.34 18.28 -4.67
N GLY A 227 -4.10 18.48 -5.08
CA GLY A 227 -3.65 18.31 -6.46
C GLY A 227 -3.15 16.90 -6.74
N TYR A 228 -3.36 16.43 -7.97
CA TYR A 228 -2.93 15.13 -8.47
C TYR A 228 -2.29 15.25 -9.84
N ILE A 229 -1.33 14.36 -10.08
CA ILE A 229 -0.67 14.16 -11.37
C ILE A 229 -0.92 12.72 -11.80
N TYR A 230 -1.51 12.54 -12.98
CA TYR A 230 -1.66 11.26 -13.64
C TYR A 230 -0.82 11.25 -14.92
N ASP A 231 0.16 10.35 -14.98
CA ASP A 231 0.99 10.13 -16.15
C ASP A 231 1.22 8.62 -16.40
N ARG A 232 2.12 8.27 -17.31
CA ARG A 232 2.47 6.86 -17.61
C ARG A 232 3.00 6.05 -16.42
N LEU A 233 3.40 6.71 -15.33
CA LEU A 233 3.86 6.08 -14.09
C LEU A 233 2.70 5.86 -13.10
N GLY A 234 1.50 6.33 -13.43
CA GLY A 234 0.31 6.23 -12.60
C GLY A 234 -0.06 7.55 -11.93
N LEU A 235 -0.96 7.44 -10.95
CA LEU A 235 -1.47 8.55 -10.16
C LEU A 235 -0.54 8.85 -8.99
N ARG A 236 -0.22 10.13 -8.77
CA ARG A 236 0.50 10.61 -7.59
C ARG A 236 -0.06 11.94 -7.09
N PRO A 237 0.08 12.27 -5.80
CA PRO A 237 -0.21 13.61 -5.31
C PRO A 237 0.75 14.63 -5.94
N GLU A 238 0.23 15.79 -6.30
CA GLU A 238 1.00 16.98 -6.62
C GLU A 238 1.54 17.52 -5.29
N THR A 239 2.78 17.18 -4.92
CA THR A 239 3.43 17.77 -3.74
C THR A 239 3.52 19.28 -3.89
N GLU A 240 3.18 20.01 -2.84
CA GLU A 240 3.63 21.40 -2.62
C GLU A 240 5.17 21.49 -2.66
#